data_AF-A0A4Y3RRK0-F1
#
_entry.id   AF-A0A4Y3RRK0-F1
#
_cell.length_a   1.000
_cell.length_b   1.000
_cell.length_c   1.000
_cell.angle_alpha   90.00
_cell.angle_beta   90.00
_cell.angle_gamma   90.00
#
_symmetry.space_group_name_H-M   'P 1'
#
loop_
_entity.id
_entity.type
_entity.pdbx_description
1 polymer ?
#
loop_
_entity_poly.entity_id
_entity_poly.type
_entity_poly.pdbx_seq_one_letter_code
_entity_poly.pdbx_strand_id
1 'polypeptide(L)'
;MGRVAAAAAGTAVVAVLISGCGSGGEGASGAPVAVSETPTDDPTSWEELFPTEDPPPTEDPLPTEGEEPVDPDVTGPAAELDALAAQKGWEYDDDMYDSPSALVTRVCEELPTSEKDGRSPAQWLAEGTSFWDDGKQILLAGVPKLCPKWTDAVKAAASGKYDRWFGNGTYAVSSKPAEAQQVIPPGTYRSEGSTANCYWVRTTESGDPIDSQFATSPRKVMVTIRSSDGQFTSEGCAVWKPVK
;
A
#
# COMPACT_ATOMS: atom_id res chain seq x y z
N MET A 1 -63.00 1.03 14.39
CA MET A 1 -62.54 0.89 15.80
C MET A 1 -61.23 0.11 15.77
N GLY A 2 -60.05 0.73 15.92
CA GLY A 2 -59.32 0.93 17.18
C GLY A 2 -58.42 -0.29 17.47
N ARG A 3 -57.11 -0.23 17.72
CA ARG A 3 -56.20 0.85 18.17
C ARG A 3 -54.77 0.58 17.69
N VAL A 4 -54.03 1.66 17.45
CA VAL A 4 -52.57 1.73 17.31
C VAL A 4 -51.94 1.72 18.71
N ALA A 5 -50.83 1.02 18.90
CA ALA A 5 -49.99 1.14 20.10
C ALA A 5 -48.54 1.46 19.67
N ALA A 6 -48.10 2.67 20.01
CA ALA A 6 -46.71 3.09 19.96
C ALA A 6 -46.00 2.69 21.27
N ALA A 7 -44.73 2.31 21.19
CA ALA A 7 -43.87 2.15 22.36
C ALA A 7 -42.54 2.86 22.12
N ALA A 8 -42.14 3.62 23.13
CA ALA A 8 -41.17 4.69 23.12
C ALA A 8 -39.71 4.23 23.14
N ALA A 9 -38.85 5.04 22.52
CA ALA A 9 -37.41 5.00 22.67
C ALA A 9 -37.00 5.58 24.04
N GLY A 10 -36.19 4.84 24.79
CA GLY A 10 -35.60 5.28 26.05
C GLY A 10 -34.08 5.20 25.96
N THR A 11 -33.43 6.36 25.86
CA THR A 11 -31.98 6.53 25.91
C THR A 11 -31.51 6.48 27.36
N ALA A 12 -30.68 5.51 27.72
CA ALA A 12 -30.05 5.41 29.03
C ALA A 12 -28.67 6.09 29.00
N VAL A 13 -28.50 7.14 29.79
CA VAL A 13 -27.21 7.80 30.02
C VAL A 13 -26.54 7.11 31.22
N VAL A 14 -25.39 6.48 30.99
CA VAL A 14 -24.56 5.88 32.05
C VAL A 14 -23.61 6.95 32.58
N ALA A 15 -23.84 7.41 33.80
CA ALA A 15 -22.91 8.26 34.54
C ALA A 15 -21.90 7.38 35.28
N VAL A 16 -20.62 7.52 34.95
CA VAL A 16 -19.52 6.86 35.68
C VAL A 16 -19.07 7.81 36.79
N LEU A 17 -19.36 7.42 38.04
CA LEU A 17 -18.82 8.03 39.26
C LEU A 17 -17.51 7.31 39.61
N ILE A 18 -16.38 8.00 39.57
CA ILE A 18 -15.11 7.48 40.08
C ILE A 18 -14.89 8.05 41.49
N SER A 19 -15.12 7.21 42.48
CA SER A 19 -14.82 7.47 43.89
C SER A 19 -13.54 6.74 44.31
N GLY A 20 -12.49 7.53 44.56
CA GLY A 20 -11.69 7.50 45.80
C GLY A 20 -10.79 6.31 46.17
N CYS A 21 -9.50 6.67 46.33
CA CYS A 21 -8.66 6.46 47.53
C CYS A 21 -7.86 5.14 47.72
N GLY A 22 -6.52 5.26 47.66
CA GLY A 22 -5.66 4.98 48.83
C GLY A 22 -4.56 3.90 48.75
N SER A 23 -3.30 4.35 48.98
CA SER A 23 -2.13 3.63 49.57
C SER A 23 -1.32 2.68 48.66
N GLY A 24 0.02 2.65 48.58
CA GLY A 24 1.14 3.33 49.24
C GLY A 24 2.49 2.63 48.90
N GLY A 25 3.64 3.31 49.09
CA GLY A 25 5.03 2.76 49.14
C GLY A 25 5.97 3.11 47.95
N GLU A 26 6.81 4.16 48.06
CA GLU A 26 8.28 4.15 48.36
C GLU A 26 9.20 3.61 47.23
N GLY A 27 10.25 4.29 46.75
CA GLY A 27 10.93 5.51 47.20
C GLY A 27 12.08 5.95 46.26
N ALA A 28 12.80 7.00 46.72
CA ALA A 28 14.10 7.54 46.26
C ALA A 28 14.14 8.18 44.85
N SER A 29 14.85 9.27 44.58
CA SER A 29 15.62 10.27 45.32
C SER A 29 16.10 11.26 44.26
N GLY A 30 16.09 12.58 44.49
CA GLY A 30 16.72 13.51 43.55
C GLY A 30 16.32 14.99 43.64
N ALA A 31 16.91 15.68 44.62
CA ALA A 31 17.31 17.10 44.68
C ALA A 31 16.33 18.26 44.32
N PRO A 32 16.33 19.35 45.11
CA PRO A 32 15.41 20.47 44.95
C PRO A 32 15.99 21.58 44.06
N VAL A 33 15.15 22.29 43.32
CA VAL A 33 15.47 23.67 42.93
C VAL A 33 14.23 24.55 43.07
N ALA A 34 14.48 25.70 43.69
CA ALA A 34 13.58 26.70 44.19
C ALA A 34 12.61 27.29 43.15
N VAL A 35 11.43 27.60 43.67
CA VAL A 35 10.46 28.53 43.12
C VAL A 35 11.06 29.95 43.18
N SER A 36 10.93 30.74 42.11
CA SER A 36 11.04 32.18 42.24
C SER A 36 10.19 32.89 41.18
N GLU A 37 9.10 33.43 41.71
CA GLU A 37 8.31 34.62 41.36
C GLU A 37 8.63 35.37 40.06
N THR A 38 7.57 35.55 39.26
CA THR A 38 7.42 36.59 38.25
C THR A 38 7.33 37.98 38.87
N PRO A 39 7.97 38.99 38.26
CA PRO A 39 7.43 40.33 38.26
C PRO A 39 7.19 40.87 36.85
N THR A 40 6.21 41.77 36.83
CA THR A 40 5.49 42.41 35.74
C THR A 40 6.18 43.67 35.20
N ASP A 41 5.94 43.94 33.91
CA ASP A 41 5.99 45.21 33.14
C ASP A 41 7.29 46.04 33.04
N ASP A 42 7.75 46.26 31.80
CA ASP A 42 7.69 47.59 31.13
C ASP A 42 8.20 47.48 29.65
N PRO A 43 7.43 47.89 28.61
CA PRO A 43 7.92 47.91 27.24
C PRO A 43 8.62 49.24 26.93
N THR A 44 9.95 49.26 27.08
CA THR A 44 10.77 50.41 26.65
C THR A 44 11.21 50.24 25.20
N SER A 45 10.52 50.95 24.30
CA SER A 45 11.08 51.74 23.19
C SER A 45 12.41 51.25 22.58
N TRP A 46 12.34 50.48 21.49
CA TRP A 46 13.48 50.17 20.60
C TRP A 46 13.30 50.72 19.17
N GLU A 47 12.36 51.64 18.95
CA GLU A 47 12.28 52.40 17.71
C GLU A 47 13.32 53.52 17.72
N GLU A 48 14.61 53.22 17.61
CA GLU A 48 15.61 54.05 16.92
C GLU A 48 16.81 53.14 16.62
N LEU A 49 17.39 53.26 15.42
CA LEU A 49 18.56 52.54 14.90
C LEU A 49 18.28 51.34 13.98
N PHE A 50 17.45 51.53 12.94
CA PHE A 50 17.66 50.81 11.68
C PHE A 50 18.11 51.81 10.60
N PRO A 51 19.31 51.63 10.02
CA PRO A 51 19.73 52.40 8.85
C PRO A 51 18.78 52.10 7.69
N THR A 52 18.43 53.13 6.91
CA THR A 52 17.61 53.00 5.70
C THR A 52 18.21 51.96 4.77
N GLU A 53 17.49 50.85 4.59
CA GLU A 53 17.83 49.79 3.63
C GLU A 53 17.84 50.39 2.22
N ASP A 54 18.91 50.08 1.46
CA ASP A 54 19.00 50.33 0.03
C ASP A 54 17.78 49.73 -0.70
N PRO A 55 17.30 50.35 -1.80
CA PRO A 55 16.22 49.75 -2.58
C PRO A 55 16.63 48.36 -3.08
N PRO A 56 15.70 47.39 -3.12
CA PRO A 56 16.02 46.07 -3.62
C PRO A 56 16.53 46.16 -5.06
N PRO A 57 17.53 45.34 -5.45
CA PRO A 57 17.93 45.25 -6.84
C PRO A 57 16.70 44.88 -7.67
N THR A 58 16.53 45.57 -8.79
CA THR A 58 15.46 45.30 -9.74
C THR A 58 15.62 43.86 -10.20
N GLU A 59 14.71 42.98 -9.80
CA GLU A 59 14.67 41.61 -10.32
C GLU A 59 14.42 41.71 -11.82
N ASP A 60 15.44 41.38 -12.60
CA ASP A 60 15.26 41.11 -14.02
C ASP A 60 14.14 40.05 -14.14
N PRO A 61 13.16 40.23 -15.02
CA PRO A 61 12.12 39.24 -15.20
C PRO A 61 12.79 37.91 -15.57
N LEU A 62 12.52 36.88 -14.74
CA LEU A 62 12.82 35.49 -15.04
C LEU A 62 12.45 35.24 -16.52
N PRO A 63 13.36 34.67 -17.34
CA PRO A 63 12.99 34.24 -18.66
C PRO A 63 11.79 33.31 -18.48
N THR A 64 10.68 33.68 -19.11
CA THR A 64 9.51 32.81 -19.24
C THR A 64 10.05 31.47 -19.72
N GLU A 65 9.88 30.42 -18.91
CA GLU A 65 10.20 29.07 -19.32
C GLU A 65 9.44 28.84 -20.62
N GLY A 66 10.16 28.95 -21.73
CA GLY A 66 9.61 28.66 -23.03
C GLY A 66 9.23 27.19 -22.98
N GLU A 67 7.99 26.89 -23.31
CA GLU A 67 7.55 25.53 -23.62
C GLU A 67 8.68 24.87 -24.41
N GLU A 68 9.30 23.85 -23.81
CA GLU A 68 10.39 23.14 -24.46
C GLU A 68 9.89 22.68 -25.84
N PRO A 69 10.67 22.91 -26.92
CA PRO A 69 10.22 22.56 -28.25
C PRO A 69 9.99 21.05 -28.31
N VAL A 70 8.71 20.68 -28.44
CA VAL A 70 8.28 19.30 -28.67
C VAL A 70 9.01 18.78 -29.90
N ASP A 71 9.95 17.86 -29.70
CA ASP A 71 10.82 17.33 -30.75
C ASP A 71 9.93 16.69 -31.83
N PRO A 72 9.85 17.26 -33.05
CA PRO A 72 8.89 16.84 -34.07
C PRO A 72 9.19 15.45 -34.66
N ASP A 73 10.30 14.81 -34.28
CA ASP A 73 10.79 13.54 -34.82
C ASP A 73 10.58 12.33 -33.89
N VAL A 74 9.90 12.48 -32.74
CA VAL A 74 9.56 11.31 -31.91
C VAL A 74 8.40 10.54 -32.58
N THR A 75 8.75 9.71 -33.55
CA THR A 75 7.82 8.77 -34.18
C THR A 75 7.97 7.40 -33.51
N GLY A 76 6.84 6.76 -33.19
CA GLY A 76 6.83 5.40 -32.67
C GLY A 76 5.82 5.16 -31.55
N PRO A 77 5.74 3.92 -31.03
CA PRO A 77 4.67 3.53 -30.13
C PRO A 77 4.67 4.25 -28.78
N ALA A 78 5.83 4.76 -28.33
CA ALA A 78 5.96 5.58 -27.14
C ALA A 78 5.32 6.96 -27.34
N ALA A 79 5.72 7.68 -28.40
CA ALA A 79 5.12 8.97 -28.74
C ALA A 79 3.63 8.89 -29.05
N GLU A 80 3.17 7.81 -29.70
CA GLU A 80 1.74 7.56 -29.91
C GLU A 80 0.97 7.41 -28.59
N LEU A 81 1.58 6.80 -27.58
CA LEU A 81 0.98 6.66 -26.26
C LEU A 81 0.94 8.01 -25.54
N ASP A 82 2.03 8.77 -25.58
CA ASP A 82 2.13 10.07 -24.94
C ASP A 82 1.14 11.06 -25.55
N ALA A 83 1.04 11.09 -26.88
CA ALA A 83 0.04 11.88 -27.60
C ALA A 83 -1.40 11.44 -27.28
N LEU A 84 -1.64 10.13 -27.13
CA LEU A 84 -2.96 9.61 -26.74
C LEU A 84 -3.31 10.04 -25.32
N ALA A 85 -2.39 9.90 -24.36
CA ALA A 85 -2.60 10.29 -22.98
C ALA A 85 -2.88 11.80 -22.88
N ALA A 86 -2.12 12.64 -23.57
CA ALA A 86 -2.38 14.08 -23.66
C ALA A 86 -3.75 14.39 -24.29
N GLN A 87 -4.13 13.71 -25.36
CA GLN A 87 -5.46 13.86 -25.98
C GLN A 87 -6.60 13.44 -25.04
N LYS A 88 -6.38 12.41 -24.22
CA LYS A 88 -7.38 11.89 -23.28
C LYS A 88 -7.40 12.62 -21.95
N GLY A 89 -6.38 13.43 -21.67
CA GLY A 89 -6.17 14.06 -20.37
C GLY A 89 -5.89 13.03 -19.28
N TRP A 90 -5.16 11.95 -19.59
CA TRP A 90 -4.80 10.95 -18.59
C TRP A 90 -3.69 11.47 -17.68
N GLU A 91 -3.94 11.47 -16.38
CA GLU A 91 -2.97 11.85 -15.37
C GLU A 91 -1.95 10.72 -15.12
N TYR A 92 -0.72 11.13 -14.83
CA TYR A 92 0.36 10.26 -14.35
C TYR A 92 1.19 11.03 -13.31
N ASP A 93 2.05 10.32 -12.58
CA ASP A 93 2.93 10.91 -11.56
C ASP A 93 4.13 11.55 -12.30
N ASP A 94 4.00 12.83 -12.61
CA ASP A 94 4.99 13.63 -13.33
C ASP A 94 6.21 13.99 -12.48
N ASP A 95 6.11 13.89 -11.15
CA ASP A 95 7.25 13.93 -10.24
C ASP A 95 8.14 12.67 -10.38
N MET A 96 7.55 11.52 -10.73
CA MET A 96 8.24 10.23 -10.85
C MET A 96 8.60 9.84 -12.28
N TYR A 97 7.83 10.29 -13.27
CA TYR A 97 7.97 9.88 -14.67
C TYR A 97 7.98 11.08 -15.60
N ASP A 98 8.85 11.07 -16.60
CA ASP A 98 8.90 12.16 -17.58
C ASP A 98 7.71 12.11 -18.55
N SER A 99 7.11 10.94 -18.76
CA SER A 99 6.00 10.74 -19.70
C SER A 99 5.16 9.49 -19.37
N PRO A 100 3.94 9.36 -19.93
CA PRO A 100 3.16 8.13 -19.86
C PRO A 100 3.91 6.91 -20.39
N SER A 101 4.68 7.05 -21.47
CA SER A 101 5.52 5.98 -22.02
C SER A 101 6.72 5.64 -21.13
N ALA A 102 7.26 6.61 -20.38
CA ALA A 102 8.26 6.36 -19.34
C ALA A 102 7.68 5.54 -18.18
N LEU A 103 6.47 5.86 -17.72
CA LEU A 103 5.73 5.05 -16.73
C LEU A 103 5.57 3.60 -17.22
N VAL A 104 5.10 3.41 -18.45
CA VAL A 104 4.93 2.05 -19.01
C VAL A 104 6.26 1.33 -19.07
N THR A 105 7.32 1.99 -19.57
CA THR A 105 8.65 1.40 -19.68
C THR A 105 9.17 0.95 -18.32
N ARG A 106 9.04 1.80 -17.28
CA ARG A 106 9.41 1.44 -15.91
C ARG A 106 8.66 0.20 -15.43
N VAL A 107 7.35 0.17 -15.59
CA VAL A 107 6.53 -0.99 -15.19
C VAL A 107 6.97 -2.26 -15.93
N CYS A 108 7.24 -2.17 -17.23
CA CYS A 108 7.72 -3.31 -18.02
C CYS A 108 9.05 -3.90 -17.50
N GLU A 109 9.95 -3.04 -16.99
CA GLU A 109 11.23 -3.43 -16.40
C GLU A 109 11.10 -4.08 -15.02
N GLU A 110 10.07 -3.72 -14.25
CA GLU A 110 9.83 -4.23 -12.90
C GLU A 110 8.98 -5.51 -12.86
N LEU A 111 8.18 -5.78 -13.89
CA LEU A 111 7.37 -7.01 -13.93
C LEU A 111 8.19 -8.31 -13.78
N PRO A 112 9.40 -8.47 -14.35
CA PRO A 112 10.28 -9.60 -14.06
C PRO A 112 10.77 -9.72 -12.61
N THR A 113 10.79 -8.64 -11.83
CA THR A 113 11.15 -8.66 -10.40
C THR A 113 9.96 -8.94 -9.51
N SER A 114 8.75 -8.54 -9.91
CA SER A 114 7.51 -8.83 -9.16
C SER A 114 7.31 -10.32 -8.85
N GLU A 115 7.71 -11.20 -9.78
CA GLU A 115 7.63 -12.66 -9.60
C GLU A 115 8.56 -13.17 -8.48
N LYS A 116 9.67 -12.46 -8.23
CA LYS A 116 10.63 -12.81 -7.17
C LYS A 116 10.12 -12.43 -5.79
N ASP A 117 9.28 -11.41 -5.70
CA ASP A 117 8.67 -10.93 -4.45
C ASP A 117 7.46 -11.77 -4.02
N GLY A 118 7.19 -12.88 -4.72
CA GLY A 118 6.14 -13.82 -4.37
C GLY A 118 4.73 -13.41 -4.78
N ARG A 119 4.61 -12.44 -5.69
CA ARG A 119 3.34 -12.01 -6.29
C ARG A 119 3.29 -12.42 -7.76
N SER A 120 2.10 -12.68 -8.26
CA SER A 120 1.94 -12.80 -9.72
C SER A 120 2.10 -11.41 -10.37
N PRO A 121 2.52 -11.32 -11.64
CA PRO A 121 2.65 -10.03 -12.33
C PRO A 121 1.36 -9.21 -12.29
N ALA A 122 0.22 -9.85 -12.52
CA ALA A 122 -1.09 -9.20 -12.46
C ALA A 122 -1.48 -8.78 -11.04
N GLN A 123 -1.12 -9.57 -10.03
CA GLN A 123 -1.31 -9.21 -8.61
C GLN A 123 -0.46 -8.00 -8.22
N TRP A 124 0.81 -7.97 -8.64
CA TRP A 124 1.71 -6.84 -8.36
C TRP A 124 1.20 -5.56 -9.00
N LEU A 125 0.69 -5.63 -10.24
CA LEU A 125 0.05 -4.51 -10.91
C LEU A 125 -1.20 -4.04 -10.14
N ALA A 126 -2.17 -4.93 -9.92
CA ALA A 126 -3.46 -4.57 -9.33
C ALA A 126 -3.37 -4.06 -7.89
N GLU A 127 -2.33 -4.47 -7.15
CA GLU A 127 -2.13 -4.11 -5.74
C GLU A 127 -0.98 -3.10 -5.54
N GLY A 128 -0.36 -2.65 -6.63
CA GLY A 128 0.69 -1.65 -6.64
C GLY A 128 0.16 -0.23 -6.85
N THR A 129 1.05 0.75 -6.79
CA THR A 129 0.71 2.17 -6.95
C THR A 129 0.46 2.57 -8.40
N SER A 130 0.96 1.80 -9.38
CA SER A 130 0.85 2.13 -10.81
C SER A 130 -0.54 1.91 -11.43
N PHE A 131 -1.51 1.40 -10.68
CA PHE A 131 -2.83 0.96 -11.19
C PHE A 131 -4.01 1.76 -10.63
N TRP A 132 -3.77 3.04 -10.30
CA TRP A 132 -4.78 4.10 -10.22
C TRP A 132 -5.56 4.33 -11.53
N ASP A 133 -6.62 5.15 -11.46
CA ASP A 133 -7.64 5.26 -12.52
C ASP A 133 -7.05 5.49 -13.92
N ASP A 134 -6.24 6.53 -14.11
CA ASP A 134 -5.65 6.86 -15.40
C ASP A 134 -4.39 6.05 -15.70
N GLY A 135 -3.55 5.75 -14.70
CA GLY A 135 -2.40 4.84 -14.89
C GLY A 135 -2.81 3.46 -15.40
N LYS A 136 -3.97 2.95 -14.97
CA LYS A 136 -4.57 1.74 -15.53
C LYS A 136 -4.84 1.88 -17.03
N GLN A 137 -5.36 3.01 -17.50
CA GLN A 137 -5.61 3.25 -18.92
C GLN A 137 -4.32 3.38 -19.71
N ILE A 138 -3.33 4.10 -19.17
CA ILE A 138 -1.99 4.25 -19.74
C ILE A 138 -1.35 2.87 -19.91
N LEU A 139 -1.39 2.01 -18.89
CA LEU A 139 -0.85 0.66 -18.96
C LEU A 139 -1.61 -0.23 -19.96
N LEU A 140 -2.94 -0.15 -20.00
CA LEU A 140 -3.76 -0.90 -20.95
C LEU A 140 -3.50 -0.50 -22.41
N ALA A 141 -3.19 0.78 -22.67
CA ALA A 141 -2.87 1.28 -24.00
C ALA A 141 -1.40 1.04 -24.39
N GLY A 142 -0.47 1.20 -23.45
CA GLY A 142 0.96 1.19 -23.71
C GLY A 142 1.62 -0.18 -23.67
N VAL A 143 1.29 -1.03 -22.68
CA VAL A 143 1.95 -2.33 -22.52
C VAL A 143 1.85 -3.22 -23.76
N PRO A 144 0.70 -3.33 -24.46
CA PRO A 144 0.62 -4.13 -25.69
C PRO A 144 1.56 -3.66 -26.80
N LYS A 145 1.92 -2.37 -26.81
CA LYS A 145 2.79 -1.77 -27.82
C LYS A 145 4.26 -1.78 -27.43
N LEU A 146 4.56 -1.48 -26.16
CA LEU A 146 5.93 -1.29 -25.65
C LEU A 146 6.54 -2.57 -25.08
N CYS A 147 5.73 -3.43 -24.44
CA CYS A 147 6.21 -4.69 -23.86
C CYS A 147 5.15 -5.79 -23.95
N PRO A 148 4.83 -6.28 -25.17
CA PRO A 148 3.65 -7.13 -25.44
C PRO A 148 3.59 -8.41 -24.62
N LYS A 149 4.74 -8.93 -24.15
CA LYS A 149 4.83 -10.08 -23.23
C LYS A 149 3.93 -9.94 -22.00
N TRP A 150 3.69 -8.72 -21.52
CA TRP A 150 2.94 -8.46 -20.29
C TRP A 150 1.47 -8.08 -20.51
N THR A 151 1.00 -8.11 -21.76
CA THR A 151 -0.38 -7.74 -22.13
C THR A 151 -1.42 -8.48 -21.30
N ASP A 152 -1.25 -9.78 -21.11
CA ASP A 152 -2.22 -10.59 -20.37
C ASP A 152 -2.20 -10.27 -18.87
N ALA A 153 -1.04 -9.93 -18.31
CA ALA A 153 -0.92 -9.53 -16.92
C ALA A 153 -1.68 -8.22 -16.64
N VAL A 154 -1.52 -7.22 -17.50
CA VAL A 154 -2.23 -5.93 -17.37
C VAL A 154 -3.74 -6.11 -17.54
N LYS A 155 -4.18 -6.93 -18.51
CA LYS A 155 -5.61 -7.23 -18.68
C LYS A 155 -6.19 -7.95 -17.46
N ALA A 156 -5.47 -8.94 -16.93
CA ALA A 156 -5.87 -9.67 -15.74
C ALA A 156 -5.99 -8.72 -14.53
N ALA A 157 -4.98 -7.87 -14.31
CA ALA A 157 -4.99 -6.83 -13.27
C ALA A 157 -6.19 -5.89 -13.43
N ALA A 158 -6.41 -5.36 -14.63
CA ALA A 158 -7.51 -4.45 -14.95
C ALA A 158 -8.91 -5.03 -14.71
N SER A 159 -9.05 -6.35 -14.89
CA SER A 159 -10.30 -7.06 -14.69
C SER A 159 -10.56 -7.48 -13.24
N GLY A 160 -9.54 -7.39 -12.36
CA GLY A 160 -9.57 -7.97 -11.02
C GLY A 160 -9.57 -9.50 -11.01
N LYS A 161 -9.34 -10.15 -12.15
CA LYS A 161 -9.32 -11.61 -12.31
C LYS A 161 -7.89 -12.07 -12.59
N TYR A 162 -7.16 -12.32 -11.51
CA TYR A 162 -5.79 -12.81 -11.59
C TYR A 162 -5.50 -13.85 -10.51
N ASP A 163 -4.48 -14.67 -10.76
CA ASP A 163 -4.01 -15.62 -9.75
C ASP A 163 -3.27 -14.86 -8.66
N ARG A 164 -3.71 -15.03 -7.41
CA ARG A 164 -2.99 -14.51 -6.25
C ARG A 164 -1.94 -15.53 -5.81
N TRP A 165 -0.70 -15.11 -5.76
CA TRP A 165 0.42 -15.91 -5.26
C TRP A 165 0.72 -15.48 -3.81
N PHE A 166 1.28 -16.41 -3.04
CA PHE A 166 1.55 -16.21 -1.61
C PHE A 166 2.98 -16.62 -1.28
N GLY A 167 3.70 -15.74 -0.59
CA GLY A 167 5.04 -16.01 -0.09
C GLY A 167 5.01 -16.75 1.24
N ASN A 168 6.13 -16.65 1.96
CA ASN A 168 6.19 -17.03 3.37
C ASN A 168 5.45 -15.97 4.22
N GLY A 169 4.90 -16.41 5.34
CA GLY A 169 4.10 -15.58 6.23
C GLY A 169 2.91 -16.34 6.81
N THR A 170 2.07 -15.62 7.55
CA THR A 170 0.81 -16.11 8.12
C THR A 170 -0.35 -15.38 7.48
N TYR A 171 -1.33 -16.14 6.98
CA TYR A 171 -2.50 -15.64 6.26
C TYR A 171 -3.77 -16.15 6.92
N ALA A 172 -4.76 -15.27 7.12
CA ALA A 172 -6.09 -15.69 7.52
C ALA A 172 -6.79 -16.38 6.35
N VAL A 173 -7.49 -17.49 6.61
CA VAL A 173 -8.21 -18.21 5.56
C VAL A 173 -9.62 -17.64 5.43
N SER A 174 -9.98 -17.16 4.24
CA SER A 174 -11.31 -16.60 4.00
C SER A 174 -11.69 -16.64 2.52
N SER A 175 -12.94 -16.96 2.23
CA SER A 175 -13.50 -16.87 0.88
C SER A 175 -13.97 -15.46 0.53
N LYS A 176 -13.96 -14.53 1.48
CA LYS A 176 -14.32 -13.12 1.21
C LYS A 176 -13.18 -12.46 0.44
N PRO A 177 -13.48 -11.55 -0.50
CA PRO A 177 -12.46 -10.74 -1.14
C PRO A 177 -11.57 -10.11 -0.07
N ALA A 178 -10.26 -10.21 -0.29
CA ALA A 178 -9.28 -9.67 0.61
C ALA A 178 -9.38 -8.14 0.59
N GLU A 179 -9.97 -7.53 1.63
CA GLU A 179 -9.82 -6.10 1.88
C GLU A 179 -8.39 -5.78 2.38
N ALA A 180 -7.68 -6.80 2.89
CA ALA A 180 -6.33 -6.70 3.41
C ALA A 180 -5.39 -7.71 2.73
N GLN A 181 -4.11 -7.34 2.54
CA GLN A 181 -3.08 -8.17 1.91
C GLN A 181 -2.85 -9.56 2.53
N GLN A 182 -3.38 -9.81 3.73
CA GLN A 182 -3.04 -10.96 4.57
C GLN A 182 -4.15 -12.03 4.64
N VAL A 183 -4.88 -12.21 3.55
CA VAL A 183 -5.94 -13.22 3.40
C VAL A 183 -5.62 -14.19 2.28
N ILE A 184 -5.72 -15.49 2.54
CA ILE A 184 -5.61 -16.57 1.55
C ILE A 184 -6.96 -17.27 1.35
N PRO A 185 -7.46 -17.38 0.11
CA PRO A 185 -8.66 -18.14 -0.17
C PRO A 185 -8.51 -19.64 0.10
N PRO A 186 -9.62 -20.35 0.41
CA PRO A 186 -9.63 -21.80 0.38
C PRO A 186 -9.30 -22.32 -1.02
N GLY A 187 -8.53 -23.39 -1.11
CA GLY A 187 -8.07 -23.92 -2.39
C GLY A 187 -6.89 -24.87 -2.25
N THR A 188 -6.45 -25.39 -3.39
CA THR A 188 -5.21 -26.18 -3.47
C THR A 188 -4.08 -25.31 -3.99
N TYR A 189 -2.98 -25.30 -3.25
CA TYR A 189 -1.80 -24.50 -3.52
C TYR A 189 -0.59 -25.39 -3.70
N ARG A 190 0.32 -24.89 -4.53
CA ARG A 190 1.55 -25.58 -4.91
C ARG A 190 2.73 -24.65 -4.73
N SER A 191 3.70 -25.11 -3.96
CA SER A 191 5.03 -24.51 -3.86
C SER A 191 6.00 -25.38 -4.66
N GLU A 192 6.60 -24.81 -5.71
CA GLU A 192 7.56 -25.49 -6.58
C GLU A 192 8.83 -24.66 -6.71
N GLY A 193 9.98 -25.31 -6.62
CA GLY A 193 11.28 -24.66 -6.63
C GLY A 193 12.28 -25.43 -5.77
N SER A 194 13.56 -25.05 -5.86
CA SER A 194 14.59 -25.59 -4.97
C SER A 194 14.60 -24.75 -3.69
N THR A 195 13.97 -25.25 -2.64
CA THR A 195 14.04 -24.61 -1.32
C THR A 195 14.64 -25.53 -0.28
N ALA A 196 15.10 -24.92 0.81
CA ALA A 196 15.62 -25.62 1.97
C ALA A 196 14.71 -25.34 3.16
N ASN A 197 14.41 -26.37 3.94
CA ASN A 197 13.66 -26.27 5.20
C ASN A 197 12.27 -25.63 5.05
N CYS A 198 11.52 -26.03 4.03
CA CYS A 198 10.13 -25.58 3.85
C CYS A 198 9.26 -26.19 4.95
N TYR A 199 8.71 -25.31 5.78
CA TYR A 199 7.72 -25.62 6.78
C TYR A 199 6.38 -24.99 6.42
N TRP A 200 5.29 -25.71 6.60
CA TRP A 200 3.97 -25.13 6.56
C TRP A 200 3.06 -25.76 7.61
N VAL A 201 2.05 -25.00 8.03
CA VAL A 201 1.01 -25.45 8.95
C VAL A 201 -0.33 -24.82 8.59
N ARG A 202 -1.38 -25.61 8.73
CA ARG A 202 -2.78 -25.18 8.75
C ARG A 202 -3.28 -25.25 10.18
N THR A 203 -4.00 -24.23 10.64
CA THR A 203 -4.56 -24.19 11.99
C THR A 203 -6.06 -23.93 11.97
N THR A 204 -6.74 -24.25 13.07
CA THR A 204 -8.12 -23.83 13.32
C THR A 204 -8.18 -22.33 13.60
N GLU A 205 -9.37 -21.75 13.69
CA GLU A 205 -9.56 -20.35 14.09
C GLU A 205 -9.01 -20.06 15.50
N SER A 206 -9.02 -21.06 16.39
CA SER A 206 -8.43 -20.99 17.73
C SER A 206 -6.91 -21.17 17.75
N GLY A 207 -6.28 -21.47 16.60
CA GLY A 207 -4.84 -21.65 16.47
C GLY A 207 -4.35 -23.09 16.64
N ASP A 208 -5.23 -24.06 16.85
CA ASP A 208 -4.83 -25.47 17.00
C ASP A 208 -4.34 -26.04 15.65
N PRO A 209 -3.22 -26.78 15.61
CA PRO A 209 -2.74 -27.39 14.38
C PRO A 209 -3.72 -28.41 13.80
N ILE A 210 -4.04 -28.26 12.51
CA ILE A 210 -4.82 -29.22 11.73
C ILE A 210 -3.89 -30.18 10.99
N ASP A 211 -2.89 -29.62 10.33
CA ASP A 211 -1.93 -30.36 9.50
C ASP A 211 -0.65 -29.53 9.34
N SER A 212 0.50 -30.18 9.30
CA SER A 212 1.78 -29.52 9.12
C SER A 212 2.81 -30.45 8.50
N GLN A 213 3.78 -29.86 7.82
CA GLN A 213 4.89 -30.62 7.25
C GLN A 213 6.18 -29.79 7.27
N PHE A 214 7.28 -30.46 7.63
CA PHE A 214 8.63 -29.94 7.49
C PHE A 214 9.39 -30.76 6.44
N ALA A 215 9.83 -30.10 5.37
CA ALA A 215 10.57 -30.71 4.28
C ALA A 215 11.93 -30.03 4.13
N THR A 216 13.01 -30.79 4.31
CA THR A 216 14.38 -30.26 4.30
C THR A 216 14.83 -29.80 2.91
N SER A 217 14.44 -30.51 1.85
CA SER A 217 14.77 -30.13 0.47
C SER A 217 13.70 -30.58 -0.53
N PRO A 218 12.46 -30.06 -0.41
CA PRO A 218 11.41 -30.40 -1.35
C PRO A 218 11.67 -29.73 -2.69
N ARG A 219 11.32 -30.44 -3.77
CA ARG A 219 11.20 -29.83 -5.12
C ARG A 219 9.79 -29.33 -5.39
N LYS A 220 8.81 -29.90 -4.69
CA LYS A 220 7.38 -29.64 -4.83
C LYS A 220 6.67 -29.98 -3.55
N VAL A 221 5.78 -29.08 -3.11
CA VAL A 221 4.85 -29.28 -2.00
C VAL A 221 3.46 -28.85 -2.45
N MET A 222 2.45 -29.60 -2.03
CA MET A 222 1.05 -29.36 -2.33
C MET A 222 0.26 -29.29 -1.03
N VAL A 223 -0.59 -28.29 -0.88
CA VAL A 223 -1.45 -28.13 0.31
C VAL A 223 -2.86 -27.78 -0.13
N THR A 224 -3.86 -28.47 0.41
CA THR A 224 -5.27 -28.09 0.26
C THR A 224 -5.74 -27.38 1.53
N ILE A 225 -5.95 -26.07 1.44
CA ILE A 225 -6.48 -25.21 2.49
C ILE A 225 -8.01 -25.27 2.40
N ARG A 226 -8.68 -25.63 3.50
CA ARG A 226 -10.14 -25.75 3.56
C ARG A 226 -10.76 -24.45 4.04
N SER A 227 -12.02 -24.21 3.69
CA SER A 227 -12.77 -23.04 4.16
C SER A 227 -13.02 -23.02 5.67
N SER A 228 -12.83 -24.16 6.35
CA SER A 228 -12.94 -24.30 7.81
C SER A 228 -11.63 -24.04 8.55
N ASP A 229 -10.52 -23.86 7.82
CA ASP A 229 -9.25 -23.52 8.44
C ASP A 229 -9.30 -22.07 8.93
N GLY A 230 -8.59 -21.77 10.00
CA GLY A 230 -8.42 -20.41 10.49
C GLY A 230 -7.27 -19.69 9.82
N GLN A 231 -6.08 -20.31 9.82
CA GLN A 231 -4.87 -19.71 9.26
C GLN A 231 -4.03 -20.73 8.48
N PHE A 232 -3.25 -20.20 7.55
CA PHE A 232 -2.16 -20.89 6.88
C PHE A 232 -0.86 -20.14 7.12
N THR A 233 0.15 -20.84 7.61
CA THR A 233 1.49 -20.29 7.84
C THR A 233 2.51 -21.09 7.06
N SER A 234 3.45 -20.40 6.43
CA SER A 234 4.56 -21.01 5.69
C SER A 234 5.87 -20.26 5.94
N GLU A 235 6.96 -21.01 6.03
CA GLU A 235 8.33 -20.49 6.17
C GLU A 235 9.31 -21.35 5.35
N GLY A 236 10.32 -20.72 4.73
CA GLY A 236 11.34 -21.44 3.95
C GLY A 236 10.81 -22.14 2.69
N CYS A 237 9.56 -21.88 2.29
CA CYS A 237 8.97 -22.45 1.09
C CYS A 237 9.12 -21.49 -0.10
N ALA A 238 9.00 -22.04 -1.31
CA ALA A 238 8.85 -21.23 -2.51
C ALA A 238 7.43 -20.63 -2.53
N VAL A 239 7.21 -19.71 -3.45
CA VAL A 239 5.92 -19.06 -3.67
C VAL A 239 4.82 -20.10 -3.89
N TRP A 240 3.75 -19.99 -3.12
CA TRP A 240 2.53 -20.78 -3.23
C TRP A 240 1.66 -20.23 -4.35
N LYS A 241 1.46 -21.05 -5.39
CA LYS A 241 0.60 -20.74 -6.54
C LYS A 241 -0.66 -21.59 -6.48
N PRO A 242 -1.84 -21.02 -6.80
CA PRO A 242 -3.07 -21.80 -6.88
C PRO A 242 -2.95 -22.85 -7.98
N VAL A 243 -3.56 -24.01 -7.73
CA VAL A 243 -3.67 -25.10 -8.69
C VAL A 243 -5.04 -25.03 -9.34
N LYS A 244 -5.07 -25.02 -10.67
CA LYS A 244 -6.26 -24.99 -11.51
C LYS A 244 -6.60 -26.38 -12.03
#